data_AF-A0A936HI26-F1
#
_entry.id   AF-A0A936HI26-F1
#
_cell.length_a   1.000
_cell.length_b   1.000
_cell.length_c   1.000
_cell.angle_alpha   90.00
_cell.angle_beta   90.00
_cell.angle_gamma   90.00
#
_symmetry.space_group_name_H-M   'P 1'
#
loop_
_entity.id
_entity.type
_entity.pdbx_description
1 polymer ?
#
loop_
_entity_poly.entity_id
_entity_poly.type
_entity_poly.pdbx_seq_one_letter_code
_entity_poly.pdbx_strand_id
1 'polypeptide(L)'
;MPSWIIEPVADPDDPRWQARRQWQRVVVRAPSAAFARVLAGTLDTPERALEQGHEHPHLGSGFKDEKLYRVVSSRDTVHPADGPDGILEAVERD
;
A
#
# COMPACT_ATOMS: atom_id res chain seq x y z
N MET A 1 -18.49 2.56 -1.28
CA MET A 1 -17.34 2.98 -0.41
C MET A 1 -16.25 3.57 -1.31
N PRO A 2 -15.46 4.59 -0.90
CA PRO A 2 -14.46 5.17 -1.79
C PRO A 2 -13.26 4.24 -2.01
N SER A 3 -12.63 4.41 -3.16
CA SER A 3 -11.40 3.73 -3.54
C SER A 3 -10.24 4.71 -3.59
N TRP A 4 -9.03 4.23 -3.30
CA TRP A 4 -7.82 5.02 -3.25
C TRP A 4 -6.73 4.34 -4.08
N ILE A 5 -5.97 5.13 -4.83
CA ILE A 5 -4.76 4.65 -5.51
C ILE A 5 -3.56 5.11 -4.69
N ILE A 6 -2.66 4.18 -4.43
CA ILE A 6 -1.35 4.42 -3.83
C ILE A 6 -0.29 4.11 -4.88
N GLU A 7 0.57 5.08 -5.15
CA GLU A 7 1.57 4.99 -6.22
C GLU A 7 2.86 5.71 -5.80
N PRO A 8 4.03 5.25 -6.28
CA PRO A 8 5.30 5.80 -5.87
C PRO A 8 5.48 7.19 -6.47
N VAL A 9 6.01 8.11 -5.66
CA VAL A 9 6.44 9.45 -6.08
C VAL A 9 7.95 9.63 -6.02
N ALA A 10 8.64 8.77 -5.27
CA ALA A 10 10.09 8.73 -5.23
C ALA A 10 10.65 8.05 -6.49
N ASP A 11 11.86 8.48 -6.86
CA ASP A 11 12.70 7.82 -7.85
C ASP A 11 12.98 6.36 -7.41
N PRO A 12 13.01 5.36 -8.33
CA PRO A 12 13.29 3.96 -7.96
C PRO A 12 14.59 3.76 -7.18
N ASP A 13 15.60 4.61 -7.39
CA ASP A 13 16.90 4.54 -6.72
C ASP A 13 16.98 5.44 -5.46
N ASP A 14 15.85 6.04 -5.01
CA ASP A 14 15.84 6.88 -3.81
C ASP A 14 16.32 6.08 -2.58
N PRO A 15 17.36 6.54 -1.85
CA PRO A 15 17.91 5.82 -0.70
C PRO A 15 16.88 5.60 0.43
N ARG A 16 15.80 6.37 0.46
CA ARG A 16 14.68 6.18 1.40
C ARG A 16 13.99 4.84 1.21
N TRP A 17 14.08 4.20 0.03
CA TRP A 17 13.55 2.86 -0.18
C TRP A 17 14.17 1.84 0.76
N GLN A 18 15.46 1.97 1.12
CA GLN A 18 16.16 1.07 2.05
C GLN A 18 15.95 -0.42 1.72
N ALA A 19 15.98 -0.77 0.43
CA ALA A 19 15.71 -2.12 -0.09
C ALA A 19 14.31 -2.68 0.25
N ARG A 20 13.33 -1.81 0.57
CA ARG A 20 11.92 -2.20 0.65
C ARG A 20 11.39 -2.60 -0.72
N ARG A 21 10.39 -3.48 -0.73
CA ARG A 21 9.59 -3.78 -1.92
C ARG A 21 8.97 -2.50 -2.46
N GLN A 22 9.08 -2.31 -3.77
CA GLN A 22 8.48 -1.17 -4.46
C GLN A 22 7.23 -1.62 -5.18
N TRP A 23 6.14 -0.91 -4.96
CA TRP A 23 4.87 -1.13 -5.62
C TRP A 23 4.68 -0.06 -6.68
N GLN A 24 4.33 -0.47 -7.89
CA GLN A 24 4.01 0.46 -8.97
C GLN A 24 2.62 1.07 -8.76
N ARG A 25 1.66 0.26 -8.29
CA ARG A 25 0.28 0.68 -8.07
C ARG A 25 -0.40 -0.23 -7.07
N VAL A 26 -1.10 0.35 -6.10
CA VAL A 26 -2.00 -0.37 -5.19
C VAL A 26 -3.36 0.32 -5.17
N VAL A 27 -4.43 -0.44 -5.37
CA VAL A 27 -5.81 0.05 -5.29
C VAL A 27 -6.45 -0.50 -4.02
N VAL A 28 -6.98 0.38 -3.18
CA VAL A 28 -7.53 0.01 -1.86
C VAL A 28 -8.92 0.58 -1.70
N ARG A 29 -9.87 -0.26 -1.26
CA ARG A 29 -11.19 0.18 -0.77
C ARG A 29 -11.07 0.49 0.71
N ALA A 30 -11.30 1.75 1.09
CA ALA A 30 -11.15 2.19 2.47
C ALA A 30 -11.99 3.46 2.73
N PRO A 31 -12.43 3.70 3.98
CA PRO A 31 -13.20 4.88 4.32
C PRO A 31 -12.40 6.19 4.20
N SER A 32 -11.06 6.14 4.24
CA SER A 32 -10.19 7.31 4.06
C SER A 32 -8.82 6.95 3.49
N ALA A 33 -8.08 7.95 3.00
CA ALA A 33 -6.70 7.79 2.55
C ALA A 33 -5.75 7.27 3.66
N ALA A 34 -6.03 7.59 4.92
CA ALA A 34 -5.26 7.10 6.05
C ALA A 34 -5.49 5.59 6.26
N PHE A 35 -6.75 5.14 6.21
CA PHE A 35 -7.07 3.71 6.27
C PHE A 35 -6.50 2.95 5.07
N ALA A 36 -6.49 3.55 3.88
CA ALA A 36 -5.89 2.95 2.70
C ALA A 36 -4.40 2.61 2.92
N ARG A 37 -3.63 3.52 3.54
CA ARG A 37 -2.22 3.27 3.90
C ARG A 37 -2.05 2.15 4.91
N VAL A 38 -2.92 2.09 5.92
CA VAL A 38 -2.87 1.03 6.95
C VAL A 38 -3.10 -0.33 6.31
N LEU A 39 -4.13 -0.45 5.46
CA LEU A 39 -4.46 -1.69 4.76
C LEU A 39 -3.34 -2.10 3.79
N ALA A 40 -2.81 -1.16 3.01
CA ALA A 40 -1.69 -1.42 2.11
C ALA A 40 -0.41 -1.85 2.85
N GLY A 41 -0.21 -1.40 4.10
CA GLY A 41 0.93 -1.80 4.92
C GLY A 41 1.05 -3.31 5.17
N THR A 42 -0.04 -4.07 4.99
CA THR A 42 0.00 -5.54 5.06
C THR A 42 0.84 -6.16 3.95
N LEU A 43 0.96 -5.49 2.79
CA LEU A 43 1.79 -5.93 1.66
C LEU A 43 3.31 -5.85 1.94
N ASP A 44 3.73 -5.00 2.88
CA ASP A 44 5.12 -4.88 3.32
C ASP A 44 5.47 -5.85 4.47
N THR A 45 4.47 -6.61 4.96
CA THR A 45 4.70 -7.60 6.02
C THR A 45 5.23 -8.89 5.38
N PRO A 46 6.41 -9.41 5.77
CA PRO A 46 6.91 -10.66 5.21
C PRO A 46 5.96 -11.82 5.56
N GLU A 47 5.71 -12.72 4.61
CA GLU A 47 4.77 -13.85 4.77
C GLU A 47 5.04 -14.67 6.04
N ARG A 48 6.32 -14.91 6.36
CA ARG A 48 6.74 -15.61 7.57
C ARG A 48 6.32 -14.93 8.88
N ALA A 49 6.24 -13.59 8.89
CA ALA A 49 5.79 -12.83 10.05
C ALA A 49 4.26 -12.93 10.25
N LEU A 50 3.50 -13.05 9.16
CA LEU A 50 2.05 -13.27 9.20
C LEU A 50 1.72 -14.67 9.76
N GLU A 51 2.50 -15.70 9.42
CA GLU A 51 2.30 -17.07 9.91
C GLU A 51 2.64 -17.28 11.39
N GLN A 52 3.61 -16.52 11.92
CA GLN A 52 4.12 -16.71 13.28
C GLN A 52 3.58 -15.68 14.28
N GLY A 53 2.70 -14.77 13.86
CA GLY A 53 2.18 -13.68 14.70
C GLY A 53 3.27 -12.75 15.24
N HIS A 54 4.44 -12.75 14.62
CA HIS A 54 5.57 -11.92 15.03
C HIS A 54 5.44 -10.55 14.39
N GLU A 55 5.08 -9.55 15.19
CA GLU A 55 5.18 -8.14 14.84
C GLU A 55 6.67 -7.77 14.71
N HIS A 56 7.30 -7.97 13.55
CA HIS A 56 8.64 -7.41 13.31
C HIS A 56 8.51 -5.88 13.09
N PRO A 57 8.96 -5.02 14.03
CA PRO A 57 8.63 -3.58 14.00
C PRO A 57 9.66 -2.73 13.25
N HIS A 58 10.73 -3.32 12.70
CA HIS A 58 11.96 -2.56 12.47
C HIS A 58 12.06 -1.83 11.12
N LEU A 59 11.25 -2.18 10.13
CA LEU A 59 11.02 -1.31 8.97
C LEU A 59 9.52 -1.01 8.90
N GLY A 60 9.14 0.18 9.33
CA GLY A 60 7.80 0.68 9.01
C GLY A 60 7.54 0.59 7.49
N SER A 61 6.31 0.22 7.14
CA SER A 61 5.86 0.12 5.74
C SER A 61 6.16 1.41 4.97
N GLY A 62 6.63 1.26 3.72
CA GLY A 62 6.93 2.38 2.83
C GLY A 62 5.70 3.23 2.55
N PHE A 63 4.49 2.65 2.58
CA PHE A 63 3.22 3.34 2.37
C PHE A 63 2.91 4.44 3.41
N LYS A 64 3.60 4.43 4.56
CA LYS A 64 3.50 5.49 5.58
C LYS A 64 4.36 6.72 5.24
N ASP A 65 5.34 6.58 4.34
CA ASP A 65 6.22 7.67 3.95
C ASP A 65 5.65 8.41 2.73
N GLU A 66 5.19 9.64 2.96
CA GLU A 66 4.65 10.52 1.91
C GLU A 66 5.69 10.99 0.89
N LYS A 67 6.98 10.79 1.17
CA LYS A 67 8.06 11.01 0.20
C LYS A 67 8.26 9.83 -0.72
N LEU A 68 7.83 8.63 -0.33
CA LEU A 68 7.88 7.43 -1.16
C LEU A 68 6.59 7.22 -1.93
N TYR A 69 5.43 7.36 -1.28
CA TYR A 69 4.11 7.13 -1.88
C TYR A 69 3.16 8.31 -1.68
N ARG A 70 2.36 8.58 -2.71
CA ARG A 70 1.16 9.43 -2.59
C ARG A 70 -0.09 8.59 -2.59
N VAL A 71 -1.16 9.13 -2.02
CA VAL A 71 -2.49 8.52 -2.02
C VAL A 71 -3.48 9.49 -2.64
N VAL A 72 -4.19 9.05 -3.66
CA VAL A 72 -5.17 9.87 -4.40
C VAL A 72 -6.52 9.17 -4.44
N SER A 73 -7.61 9.95 -4.42
CA SER A 73 -8.95 9.40 -4.57
C SER A 73 -9.09 8.79 -5.96
N SER A 74 -9.52 7.53 -6.03
CA SER A 74 -9.81 6.89 -7.29
C SER A 74 -11.28 7.09 -7.68
N ARG A 75 -11.51 7.43 -8.94
CA ARG A 75 -12.84 7.30 -9.57
C ARG A 75 -12.92 5.95 -10.28
N ASP A 76 -12.42 4.90 -9.62
CA ASP A 76 -12.31 3.57 -10.20
C ASP A 76 -13.70 3.07 -10.60
N THR A 77 -13.87 2.73 -11.88
CA THR A 77 -15.08 2.10 -12.41
C THR A 77 -14.87 0.60 -12.68
N VAL A 78 -13.64 0.10 -12.49
CA VAL A 78 -13.25 -1.28 -12.78
C VAL A 78 -13.67 -2.19 -11.62
N HIS A 79 -13.52 -1.72 -10.39
CA HIS A 79 -13.96 -2.42 -9.20
C HIS A 79 -15.35 -1.97 -8.76
N PRO A 80 -16.22 -2.88 -8.30
CA PRO A 80 -17.55 -2.52 -7.82
C PRO A 80 -17.45 -1.52 -6.65
N ALA A 81 -18.39 -0.58 -6.60
CA ALA A 81 -18.43 0.45 -5.55
C ALA A 81 -18.74 -0.13 -4.16
N ASP A 82 -19.31 -1.34 -4.12
CA ASP A 82 -19.71 -2.07 -2.92
C ASP A 82 -18.78 -3.25 -2.63
N GLY A 83 -18.63 -3.55 -1.33
CA GLY A 83 -17.84 -4.66 -0.80
C GLY A 83 -17.01 -4.25 0.43
N PRO A 84 -16.37 -5.22 1.10
CA PRO A 84 -15.58 -4.96 2.30
C PRO A 84 -14.35 -4.11 1.99
N ASP A 85 -13.81 -3.47 3.03
CA ASP A 85 -12.51 -2.81 2.99
C ASP A 85 -11.40 -3.82 2.68
N GLY A 86 -10.41 -3.37 1.90
CA GLY A 86 -9.33 -4.25 1.49
C GLY A 86 -8.60 -3.80 0.24
N ILE A 87 -7.52 -4.51 -0.06
CA ILE A 87 -6.71 -4.33 -1.27
C ILE A 87 -7.45 -5.00 -2.43
N LEU A 88 -7.67 -4.24 -3.50
CA LEU A 88 -8.35 -4.69 -4.71
C LEU A 88 -7.35 -5.06 -5.81
N GLU A 89 -6.21 -4.38 -5.86
CA GLU A 89 -5.14 -4.57 -6.83
C GLU A 89 -3.81 -4.20 -6.17
N ALA A 90 -2.75 -4.97 -6.44
CA ALA A 90 -1.39 -4.66 -6.05
C ALA A 90 -0.43 -5.10 -7.16
N VAL A 91 0.25 -4.13 -7.78
CA VAL A 91 1.21 -4.35 -8.85
C VAL A 91 2.59 -4.02 -8.30
N GLU A 92 3.42 -5.04 -8.12
CA GLU A 92 4.82 -4.90 -7.75
C GLU A 92 5.62 -4.33 -8.93
N ARG A 93 6.62 -3.51 -8.63
CA ARG A 93 7.55 -2.98 -9.63
C ARG A 93 8.68 -4.01 -9.81
N ASP A 94 8.95 -4.39 -11.07
CA ASP A 94 10.07 -5.28 -11.45
C ASP A 94 11.44 -4.63 -11.20
#